data_AF-A0A8B3E2P3-F1
#
_entry.id   AF-A0A8B3E2P3-F1
#
_cell.length_a   1.000
_cell.length_b   1.000
_cell.length_c   1.000
_cell.angle_alpha   90.00
_cell.angle_beta   90.00
_cell.angle_gamma   90.00
#
_symmetry.space_group_name_H-M   'P 1'
#
loop_
_entity.id
_entity.type
_entity.pdbx_description
1 polymer ?
#
loop_
_entity_poly.entity_id
_entity_poly.type
_entity_poly.pdbx_seq_one_letter_code
_entity_poly.pdbx_strand_id
1 'polypeptide(L)'
;GDSEYSNDCNWLKGSELPSSEILLKQVHLISTERVNLDPSNFELSWGDLSQETADPFKRAYAQQLLVSLSSNYYDLDKVQYKGVKHIDAKISPEPNTQISKAWLDTVSESVKWIYSVVDPSVPLQLFVDRLSLEYKKGSSLLNIESSSFSNCLEQARNNYKFVIAKRSDDYRKELKEIYSDIKTVTDKYMAKSAALTSEFLKSL
;
A
#
# COMPACT_ATOMS: atom_id res chain seq x y z
N GLY A 1 18.55 -3.24 45.45
CA GLY A 1 18.63 -4.22 44.36
C GLY A 1 17.36 -5.01 44.41
N ASP A 2 16.64 -5.26 43.33
CA ASP A 2 17.09 -5.32 41.95
C ASP A 2 15.99 -4.83 41.02
N SER A 3 16.40 -4.05 40.03
CA SER A 3 15.58 -3.59 38.91
C SER A 3 15.34 -4.77 37.96
N GLU A 4 14.06 -5.14 37.80
CA GLU A 4 13.59 -6.00 36.72
C GLU A 4 13.87 -5.31 35.38
N TYR A 5 14.96 -5.71 34.72
CA TYR A 5 15.19 -5.43 33.32
C TYR A 5 14.25 -6.31 32.50
N SER A 6 13.10 -5.76 32.10
CA SER A 6 12.27 -6.33 31.03
C SER A 6 13.10 -6.32 29.74
N ASN A 7 13.63 -7.48 29.38
CA ASN A 7 14.36 -7.72 28.14
C ASN A 7 13.34 -7.85 26.99
N ASP A 8 12.74 -6.74 26.58
CA ASP A 8 12.03 -6.65 25.30
C ASP A 8 13.09 -6.57 24.18
N CYS A 9 13.70 -7.72 23.86
CA CYS A 9 14.63 -7.86 22.75
C CYS A 9 13.89 -7.76 21.40
N ASN A 10 13.47 -6.54 21.04
CA ASN A 10 12.77 -6.23 19.80
C ASN A 10 13.70 -6.24 18.56
N TRP A 11 15.02 -6.45 18.74
CA TRP A 11 16.02 -6.48 17.65
C TRP A 11 15.99 -7.75 16.79
N LEU A 12 15.35 -8.82 17.27
CA LEU A 12 15.17 -10.08 16.54
C LEU A 12 13.90 -10.11 15.67
N LYS A 13 13.00 -9.13 15.83
CA LYS A 13 11.89 -8.98 14.89
C LYS A 13 12.45 -8.35 13.62
N GLY A 14 12.35 -9.08 12.51
CA GLY A 14 12.65 -8.51 11.19
C GLY A 14 11.78 -7.27 10.93
N SER A 15 12.22 -6.41 10.02
CA SER A 15 11.46 -5.23 9.64
C SER A 15 10.09 -5.62 9.06
N GLU A 16 9.06 -4.87 9.44
CA GLU A 16 7.72 -4.96 8.83
C GLU A 16 7.61 -4.14 7.54
N LEU A 17 8.67 -3.43 7.15
CA LEU A 17 8.72 -2.69 5.89
C LEU A 17 8.89 -3.65 4.71
N PRO A 18 8.38 -3.28 3.52
CA PRO A 18 8.46 -4.13 2.35
C PRO A 18 9.91 -4.33 1.89
N SER A 19 10.19 -5.53 1.38
CA SER A 19 11.43 -5.79 0.67
C SER A 19 11.45 -5.08 -0.69
N SER A 20 12.65 -4.88 -1.22
CA SER A 20 12.87 -4.27 -2.54
C SER A 20 12.10 -4.99 -3.67
N GLU A 21 11.97 -6.32 -3.61
CA GLU A 21 11.25 -7.11 -4.61
C GLU A 21 9.75 -6.78 -4.67
N ILE A 22 9.12 -6.54 -3.52
CA ILE A 22 7.70 -6.19 -3.45
C ILE A 22 7.49 -4.75 -3.92
N LEU A 23 8.39 -3.85 -3.51
CA LEU A 23 8.36 -2.43 -3.90
C LEU A 23 8.49 -2.25 -5.40
N LEU A 24 9.44 -2.94 -6.05
CA LEU A 24 9.71 -2.78 -7.48
C LEU A 24 8.56 -3.29 -8.38
N LYS A 25 7.57 -3.99 -7.82
CA LYS A 25 6.31 -4.30 -8.53
C LYS A 25 5.37 -3.09 -8.61
N GLN A 26 5.49 -2.14 -7.68
CA GLN A 26 4.63 -0.95 -7.58
C GLN A 26 5.36 0.33 -8.02
N VAL A 27 6.66 0.42 -7.73
CA VAL A 27 7.51 1.59 -7.98
C VAL A 27 8.40 1.34 -9.19
N HIS A 28 8.29 2.19 -10.21
CA HIS A 28 9.17 2.16 -11.36
C HIS A 28 10.36 3.11 -11.17
N LEU A 29 11.57 2.55 -11.10
CA LEU A 29 12.81 3.32 -11.08
C LEU A 29 13.24 3.66 -12.51
N ILE A 30 13.16 4.93 -12.87
CA ILE A 30 13.50 5.51 -14.18
C ILE A 30 14.63 6.54 -13.97
N SER A 31 15.67 6.13 -13.23
CA SER A 31 16.82 6.97 -12.95
C SER A 31 17.98 6.60 -13.88
N THR A 32 18.81 7.60 -14.20
CA THR A 32 20.10 7.37 -14.87
C THR A 32 21.15 6.79 -13.91
N GLU A 33 20.94 6.94 -12.60
CA GLU A 33 21.83 6.46 -11.56
C GLU A 33 21.37 5.12 -10.98
N ARG A 34 22.31 4.36 -10.38
CA ARG A 34 21.97 3.14 -9.65
C ARG A 34 21.34 3.50 -8.31
N VAL A 35 20.02 3.45 -8.26
CA VAL A 35 19.24 3.69 -7.04
C VAL A 35 18.87 2.35 -6.43
N ASN A 36 19.21 2.16 -5.14
CA ASN A 36 18.77 1.00 -4.36
C ASN A 36 17.63 1.42 -3.42
N LEU A 37 16.45 0.83 -3.62
CA LEU A 37 15.25 1.07 -2.81
C LEU A 37 15.06 -0.12 -1.88
N ASP A 38 15.37 0.08 -0.60
CA ASP A 38 15.25 -0.96 0.42
C ASP A 38 14.98 -0.33 1.80
N PRO A 39 13.73 0.07 2.07
CA PRO A 39 13.35 0.70 3.32
C PRO A 39 13.49 -0.25 4.51
N SER A 40 13.43 -1.57 4.30
CA SER A 40 13.58 -2.57 5.35
C SER A 40 14.98 -2.59 5.95
N ASN A 41 16.00 -2.45 5.11
CA ASN A 41 17.40 -2.37 5.53
C ASN A 41 17.79 -0.97 6.05
N PHE A 42 16.97 0.05 5.78
CA PHE A 42 17.20 1.44 6.17
C PHE A 42 16.35 1.88 7.38
N GLU A 43 15.64 0.95 8.03
CA GLU A 43 14.77 1.25 9.17
C GLU A 43 15.58 1.77 10.36
N LEU A 44 15.26 2.98 10.80
CA LEU A 44 15.86 3.59 11.98
C LEU A 44 15.14 3.11 13.26
N SER A 45 15.50 1.91 13.73
CA SER A 45 14.89 1.26 14.90
C SER A 45 15.61 1.53 16.23
N TRP A 46 16.81 2.10 16.19
CA TRP A 46 17.66 2.34 17.36
C TRP A 46 18.39 3.69 17.30
N GLY A 47 18.86 4.16 18.46
CA GLY A 47 19.60 5.41 18.61
C GLY A 47 18.73 6.62 19.01
N ASP A 48 19.39 7.75 19.28
CA ASP A 48 18.72 9.01 19.61
C ASP A 48 18.51 9.87 18.36
N LEU A 49 17.29 9.82 17.82
CA LEU A 49 16.86 10.58 16.64
C LEU A 49 16.72 12.09 16.91
N SER A 50 16.88 12.51 18.16
CA SER A 50 16.80 13.93 18.57
C SER A 50 18.11 14.66 18.32
N GLN A 51 19.22 13.95 18.14
CA GLN A 51 20.53 14.57 17.87
C GLN A 51 20.62 15.11 16.45
N GLU A 52 21.33 16.23 16.27
CA GLU A 52 21.60 16.81 14.94
C GLU A 52 22.40 15.87 14.03
N THR A 53 23.26 15.03 14.62
CA THR A 53 24.04 14.00 13.90
C THR A 53 23.15 12.94 13.24
N ALA A 54 21.92 12.73 13.74
CA ALA A 54 20.96 11.80 13.16
C ALA A 54 20.22 12.38 11.95
N ASP A 55 20.34 13.69 11.68
CA ASP A 55 19.54 14.38 10.67
C ASP A 55 19.74 13.86 9.23
N PRO A 56 20.97 13.58 8.76
CA PRO A 56 21.17 12.98 7.43
C PRO A 56 20.50 11.61 7.30
N PHE A 57 20.53 10.80 8.36
CA PHE A 57 19.90 9.48 8.38
C PHE A 57 18.38 9.58 8.35
N LYS A 58 17.80 10.50 9.13
CA LYS A 58 16.35 10.78 9.09
C LYS A 58 15.89 11.20 7.70
N ARG A 59 16.65 12.07 7.03
CA ARG A 59 16.37 12.53 5.66
C ARG A 59 16.42 11.38 4.65
N ALA A 60 17.47 10.56 4.70
CA ALA A 60 17.61 9.42 3.81
C ALA A 60 16.50 8.38 4.03
N TYR A 61 16.15 8.08 5.28
CA TYR A 61 15.06 7.17 5.61
C TYR A 61 13.70 7.73 5.16
N ALA A 62 13.42 9.02 5.40
CA ALA A 62 12.21 9.68 4.90
C ALA A 62 12.09 9.58 3.37
N GLN A 63 13.20 9.79 2.64
CA GLN A 63 13.21 9.65 1.19
C GLN A 63 12.89 8.22 0.75
N GLN A 64 13.49 7.21 1.37
CA GLN A 64 13.20 5.79 1.09
C GLN A 64 11.70 5.48 1.31
N LEU A 65 11.11 5.99 2.40
CA LEU A 65 9.68 5.81 2.68
C LEU A 65 8.79 6.51 1.65
N LEU A 66 9.12 7.74 1.26
CA LEU A 66 8.36 8.48 0.26
C LEU A 66 8.44 7.84 -1.13
N VAL A 67 9.63 7.38 -1.55
CA VAL A 67 9.80 6.66 -2.81
C VAL A 67 9.01 5.34 -2.79
N SER A 68 8.90 4.67 -1.65
CA SER A 68 8.09 3.46 -1.48
C SER A 68 6.59 3.68 -1.72
N LEU A 69 6.12 4.93 -1.66
CA LEU A 69 4.74 5.33 -1.92
C LEU A 69 4.55 5.90 -3.34
N SER A 70 5.62 6.05 -4.11
CA SER A 70 5.59 6.65 -5.43
C SER A 70 5.23 5.65 -6.53
N SER A 71 4.78 6.15 -7.68
CA SER A 71 4.57 5.31 -8.87
C SER A 71 5.82 5.26 -9.74
N ASN A 72 6.46 6.42 -9.95
CA ASN A 72 7.68 6.52 -10.72
C ASN A 72 8.70 7.39 -9.98
N TYR A 73 9.94 6.93 -9.95
CA TYR A 73 11.08 7.67 -9.40
C TYR A 73 12.07 7.98 -10.52
N TYR A 74 12.45 9.25 -10.69
CA TYR A 74 13.49 9.66 -11.64
C TYR A 74 14.73 10.15 -10.89
N ASP A 75 14.54 11.13 -10.01
CA ASP A 75 15.56 11.73 -9.17
C ASP A 75 14.90 12.33 -7.90
N LEU A 76 15.69 12.98 -7.03
CA LEU A 76 15.17 13.62 -5.82
C LEU A 76 14.30 14.86 -6.08
N ASP A 77 14.36 15.44 -7.27
CA ASP A 77 13.61 16.63 -7.65
C ASP A 77 12.30 16.28 -8.38
N LYS A 78 12.21 15.05 -8.89
CA LYS A 78 11.11 14.53 -9.70
C LYS A 78 10.74 13.11 -9.29
N VAL A 79 9.76 13.03 -8.42
CA VAL A 79 9.07 11.80 -7.99
C VAL A 79 7.59 11.92 -8.31
N GLN A 80 7.03 10.89 -8.93
CA GLN A 80 5.64 10.92 -9.40
C GLN A 80 4.74 10.05 -8.55
N TYR A 81 3.60 10.60 -8.15
CA TYR A 81 2.53 9.88 -7.48
C TYR A 81 1.27 9.98 -8.33
N LYS A 82 0.77 8.83 -8.80
CA LYS A 82 -0.42 8.76 -9.65
C LYS A 82 -1.69 8.59 -8.81
N GLY A 83 -2.16 9.68 -8.23
CA GLY A 83 -3.47 9.73 -7.56
C GLY A 83 -4.56 10.31 -8.46
N VAL A 84 -5.70 10.66 -7.85
CA VAL A 84 -6.77 11.48 -8.47
C VAL A 84 -6.20 12.71 -9.16
N LYS A 85 -5.20 13.36 -8.54
CA LYS A 85 -4.36 14.36 -9.19
C LYS A 85 -2.97 13.78 -9.41
N HIS A 86 -2.41 14.01 -10.59
CA HIS A 86 -1.01 13.70 -10.83
C HIS A 86 -0.13 14.64 -9.99
N ILE A 87 0.73 14.06 -9.15
CA ILE A 87 1.71 14.78 -8.36
C ILE A 87 3.08 14.56 -8.99
N ASP A 88 3.69 15.63 -9.48
CA ASP A 88 5.13 15.71 -9.70
C ASP A 88 5.72 16.44 -8.50
N ALA A 89 6.49 15.75 -7.67
CA ALA A 89 6.98 16.28 -6.42
C ALA A 89 8.49 16.13 -6.25
N LYS A 90 9.03 17.05 -5.46
CA LYS A 90 10.39 17.05 -4.98
C LYS A 90 10.45 16.35 -3.61
N ILE A 91 11.48 15.54 -3.40
CA ILE A 91 11.81 14.91 -2.11
C ILE A 91 13.24 15.28 -1.66
N SER A 92 13.85 16.29 -2.30
CA SER A 92 15.13 16.84 -1.83
C SER A 92 14.94 17.50 -0.46
N PRO A 93 15.87 17.34 0.48
CA PRO A 93 15.80 18.01 1.76
C PRO A 93 16.12 19.51 1.58
N GLU A 94 15.24 20.37 2.03
CA GLU A 94 15.48 21.82 2.04
C GLU A 94 16.16 22.23 3.37
N PRO A 95 16.88 23.37 3.42
CA PRO A 95 17.65 23.77 4.61
C PRO A 95 16.82 23.84 5.90
N ASN A 96 15.52 24.15 5.78
CA ASN A 96 14.60 24.31 6.90
C ASN A 96 13.66 23.09 7.11
N THR A 97 13.85 22.01 6.36
CA THR A 97 13.02 20.81 6.50
C THR A 97 13.40 20.07 7.78
N GLN A 98 12.54 20.15 8.81
CA GLN A 98 12.69 19.40 10.04
C GLN A 98 11.85 18.12 9.99
N ILE A 99 12.51 16.98 9.96
CA ILE A 99 11.87 15.67 10.01
C ILE A 99 11.81 15.22 11.46
N SER A 100 10.61 15.27 12.04
CA SER A 100 10.37 14.79 13.39
C SER A 100 10.23 13.26 13.41
N LYS A 101 10.47 12.65 14.58
CA LYS A 101 10.25 11.22 14.77
C LYS A 101 8.78 10.82 14.49
N ALA A 102 7.83 11.61 14.98
CA ALA A 102 6.40 11.37 14.75
C ALA A 102 6.05 11.36 13.26
N TRP A 103 6.69 12.21 12.46
CA TRP A 103 6.53 12.22 11.01
C TRP A 103 7.03 10.90 10.39
N LEU A 104 8.25 10.47 10.76
CA LEU A 104 8.82 9.21 10.27
C LEU A 104 7.97 8.01 10.65
N ASP A 105 7.50 7.96 11.90
CA ASP A 105 6.65 6.89 12.40
C ASP A 105 5.33 6.82 11.62
N THR A 106 4.70 7.96 11.33
CA THR A 106 3.44 8.03 10.56
C THR A 106 3.63 7.56 9.12
N VAL A 107 4.69 7.99 8.45
CA VAL A 107 4.96 7.58 7.06
C VAL A 107 5.38 6.10 7.02
N SER A 108 6.19 5.65 7.97
CA SER A 108 6.57 4.24 8.12
C SER A 108 5.35 3.35 8.35
N GLU A 109 4.43 3.73 9.26
CA GLU A 109 3.17 3.02 9.48
C GLU A 109 2.31 2.96 8.21
N SER A 110 2.30 4.03 7.41
CA SER A 110 1.59 4.08 6.14
C SER A 110 2.14 3.04 5.16
N VAL A 111 3.47 3.00 5.00
CA VAL A 111 4.15 2.01 4.15
C VAL A 111 3.89 0.59 4.67
N LYS A 112 4.08 0.34 5.97
CA LYS A 112 3.84 -0.98 6.59
C LYS A 112 2.41 -1.46 6.32
N TRP A 113 1.41 -0.60 6.52
CA TRP A 113 0.01 -0.96 6.27
C TRP A 113 -0.26 -1.26 4.79
N ILE A 114 0.19 -0.39 3.88
CA ILE A 114 -0.03 -0.56 2.43
C ILE A 114 0.52 -1.91 1.95
N TYR A 115 1.72 -2.26 2.39
CA TYR A 115 2.41 -3.48 1.95
C TYR A 115 2.10 -4.72 2.81
N SER A 116 1.34 -4.58 3.91
CA SER A 116 0.84 -5.71 4.69
C SER A 116 -0.24 -6.54 3.97
N VAL A 117 -0.85 -5.97 2.92
CA VAL A 117 -1.91 -6.59 2.13
C VAL A 117 -1.32 -7.36 0.96
N VAL A 118 -1.94 -8.50 0.60
CA VAL A 118 -1.50 -9.36 -0.52
C VAL A 118 -1.32 -8.57 -1.83
N ASP A 119 -2.25 -7.68 -2.13
CA ASP A 119 -2.16 -6.76 -3.26
C ASP A 119 -2.05 -5.31 -2.74
N PRO A 120 -0.84 -4.73 -2.73
CA PRO A 120 -0.61 -3.38 -2.22
C PRO A 120 -1.12 -2.28 -3.17
N SER A 121 -1.48 -2.61 -4.42
CA SER A 121 -1.90 -1.60 -5.41
C SER A 121 -3.14 -0.81 -4.98
N VAL A 122 -4.13 -1.47 -4.39
CA VAL A 122 -5.37 -0.85 -3.92
C VAL A 122 -5.14 0.09 -2.72
N PRO A 123 -4.53 -0.34 -1.60
CA PRO A 123 -4.27 0.55 -0.48
C PRO A 123 -3.30 1.69 -0.85
N LEU A 124 -2.30 1.41 -1.72
CA LEU A 124 -1.40 2.43 -2.25
C LEU A 124 -2.17 3.50 -3.03
N GLN A 125 -3.05 3.09 -3.95
CA GLN A 125 -3.86 4.01 -4.74
C GLN A 125 -4.75 4.87 -3.85
N LEU A 126 -5.48 4.27 -2.90
CA LEU A 126 -6.36 4.99 -1.98
C LEU A 126 -5.61 6.03 -1.14
N PHE A 127 -4.40 5.69 -0.70
CA PHE A 127 -3.55 6.59 0.06
C PHE A 127 -3.04 7.75 -0.82
N VAL A 128 -2.50 7.43 -2.01
CA VAL A 128 -1.95 8.42 -2.94
C VAL A 128 -3.05 9.35 -3.46
N ASP A 129 -4.26 8.84 -3.70
CA ASP A 129 -5.43 9.63 -4.05
C ASP A 129 -5.68 10.72 -3.01
N ARG A 130 -5.64 10.36 -1.72
CA ARG A 130 -5.84 11.35 -0.65
C ARG A 130 -4.65 12.29 -0.50
N LEU A 131 -3.43 11.77 -0.58
CA LEU A 131 -2.20 12.57 -0.54
C LEU A 131 -2.18 13.62 -1.66
N SER A 132 -2.70 13.29 -2.84
CA SER A 132 -2.80 14.20 -3.98
C SER A 132 -3.71 15.40 -3.76
N LEU A 133 -4.60 15.34 -2.77
CA LEU A 133 -5.45 16.45 -2.37
C LEU A 133 -4.78 17.36 -1.34
N GLU A 134 -3.91 16.80 -0.48
CA GLU A 134 -3.17 17.53 0.54
C GLU A 134 -1.91 18.21 -0.04
N TYR A 135 -1.34 17.65 -1.12
CA TYR A 135 -0.12 18.15 -1.73
C TYR A 135 -0.30 19.54 -2.38
N LYS A 136 0.56 20.48 -1.98
CA LYS A 136 0.66 21.82 -2.60
C LYS A 136 1.70 21.77 -3.71
N LYS A 137 1.30 22.14 -4.93
CA LYS A 137 2.20 22.11 -6.09
C LYS A 137 3.44 22.98 -5.85
N GLY A 138 4.61 22.43 -6.15
CA GLY A 138 5.89 23.13 -6.08
C GLY A 138 6.56 23.10 -4.71
N SER A 139 5.97 22.47 -3.69
CA SER A 139 6.65 22.21 -2.40
C SER A 139 7.29 20.83 -2.36
N SER A 140 8.34 20.67 -1.54
CA SER A 140 8.87 19.35 -1.20
C SER A 140 7.84 18.52 -0.43
N LEU A 141 7.72 17.22 -0.75
CA LEU A 141 6.85 16.29 -0.02
C LEU A 141 7.28 16.11 1.43
N LEU A 142 8.56 16.34 1.73
CA LEU A 142 9.09 16.31 3.09
C LEU A 142 8.52 17.41 3.99
N ASN A 143 7.93 18.46 3.42
CA ASN A 143 7.34 19.57 4.17
C ASN A 143 5.85 19.34 4.50
N ILE A 144 5.27 18.19 4.14
CA ILE A 144 3.90 17.85 4.50
C ILE A 144 3.83 17.57 6.01
N GLU A 145 2.78 18.06 6.67
CA GLU A 145 2.57 17.84 8.10
C GLU A 145 2.28 16.37 8.42
N SER A 146 2.76 15.91 9.58
CA SER A 146 2.49 14.55 10.06
C SER A 146 0.98 14.27 10.23
N SER A 147 0.21 15.30 10.59
CA SER A 147 -1.26 15.25 10.71
C SER A 147 -1.93 14.94 9.38
N SER A 148 -1.46 15.54 8.28
CA SER A 148 -1.96 15.27 6.93
C SER A 148 -1.69 13.82 6.51
N PHE A 149 -0.50 13.29 6.78
CA PHE A 149 -0.19 11.88 6.51
C PHE A 149 -1.07 10.92 7.31
N SER A 150 -1.25 11.18 8.60
CA SER A 150 -2.12 10.38 9.47
C SER A 150 -3.58 10.38 8.97
N ASN A 151 -4.09 11.55 8.57
CA ASN A 151 -5.43 11.67 7.99
C ASN A 151 -5.55 10.92 6.65
N CYS A 152 -4.52 10.99 5.80
CA CYS A 152 -4.48 10.21 4.55
C CYS A 152 -4.54 8.71 4.83
N LEU A 153 -3.78 8.24 5.82
CA LEU A 153 -3.75 6.83 6.23
C LEU A 153 -5.10 6.37 6.79
N GLU A 154 -5.73 7.15 7.66
CA GLU A 154 -7.03 6.81 8.25
C GLU A 154 -8.12 6.72 7.17
N GLN A 155 -8.17 7.71 6.27
CA GLN A 155 -9.13 7.69 5.16
C GLN A 155 -8.90 6.53 4.21
N ALA A 156 -7.64 6.23 3.87
CA ALA A 156 -7.30 5.08 3.03
C ALA A 156 -7.72 3.76 3.68
N ARG A 157 -7.48 3.59 4.99
CA ARG A 157 -7.92 2.42 5.78
C ARG A 157 -9.44 2.27 5.78
N ASN A 158 -10.17 3.36 6.00
CA ASN A 158 -11.63 3.33 6.01
C ASN A 158 -12.20 3.02 4.62
N ASN A 159 -11.68 3.66 3.57
CA ASN A 159 -12.09 3.38 2.19
C ASN A 159 -11.77 1.95 1.77
N TYR A 160 -10.62 1.42 2.18
CA TYR A 160 -10.23 0.04 1.90
C TYR A 160 -11.22 -0.96 2.49
N LYS A 161 -11.73 -0.75 3.72
CA LYS A 161 -12.78 -1.59 4.31
C LYS A 161 -14.04 -1.62 3.45
N PHE A 162 -14.46 -0.48 2.91
CA PHE A 162 -15.62 -0.42 2.01
C PHE A 162 -15.36 -1.11 0.67
N VAL A 163 -14.16 -0.95 0.09
CA VAL A 163 -13.77 -1.63 -1.16
C VAL A 163 -13.81 -3.14 -0.99
N ILE A 164 -13.26 -3.67 0.11
CA ILE A 164 -13.28 -5.10 0.41
C ILE A 164 -14.69 -5.62 0.66
N ALA A 165 -15.50 -4.88 1.42
CA ALA A 165 -16.90 -5.24 1.65
C ALA A 165 -17.70 -5.30 0.35
N LYS A 166 -17.53 -4.31 -0.53
CA LYS A 166 -18.18 -4.25 -1.84
C LYS A 166 -17.74 -5.42 -2.73
N ARG A 167 -16.42 -5.66 -2.82
CA ARG A 167 -15.87 -6.78 -3.60
C ARG A 167 -16.39 -8.14 -3.10
N SER A 168 -16.53 -8.30 -1.79
CA SER A 168 -17.14 -9.50 -1.19
C SER A 168 -18.62 -9.66 -1.53
N ASP A 169 -19.39 -8.57 -1.58
CA ASP A 169 -20.79 -8.60 -2.01
C ASP A 169 -20.94 -8.92 -3.50
N ASP A 170 -20.11 -8.32 -4.36
CA ASP A 170 -20.07 -8.58 -5.80
C ASP A 170 -19.74 -10.05 -6.08
N TYR A 171 -18.76 -10.63 -5.38
CA TYR A 171 -18.46 -12.06 -5.48
C TYR A 171 -19.64 -12.96 -5.06
N ARG A 172 -20.41 -12.59 -4.05
CA ARG A 172 -21.62 -13.36 -3.67
C ARG A 172 -22.70 -13.30 -4.74
N LYS A 173 -22.85 -12.15 -5.41
CA LYS A 173 -23.81 -11.98 -6.52
C LYS A 173 -23.40 -12.83 -7.72
N GLU A 174 -22.13 -12.77 -8.13
CA GLU A 174 -21.59 -13.59 -9.22
C GLU A 174 -21.78 -15.08 -8.94
N LEU A 175 -21.49 -15.55 -7.72
CA LEU A 175 -21.71 -16.95 -7.34
C LEU A 175 -23.18 -17.36 -7.41
N LYS A 176 -24.09 -16.47 -7.02
CA LYS A 176 -25.53 -16.73 -7.09
C LYS A 176 -26.02 -16.82 -8.54
N GLU A 177 -25.49 -15.97 -9.41
CA GLU A 177 -25.79 -15.97 -10.85
C GLU A 177 -25.29 -17.26 -11.52
N ILE A 178 -24.03 -17.65 -11.25
CA ILE A 178 -23.46 -18.92 -11.72
C ILE A 178 -24.30 -20.11 -11.25
N TYR A 179 -24.74 -20.11 -9.98
CA TYR A 179 -25.60 -21.17 -9.46
C TYR A 179 -26.95 -21.21 -10.18
N SER A 180 -27.58 -20.06 -10.43
CA SER A 180 -28.84 -20.02 -11.18
C SER A 180 -28.70 -20.51 -12.62
N ASP A 181 -27.57 -20.24 -13.27
CA ASP A 181 -27.28 -20.72 -14.62
C ASP A 181 -27.07 -22.24 -14.63
N ILE A 182 -26.27 -22.77 -13.70
CA ILE A 182 -26.05 -24.21 -13.54
C ILE A 182 -27.38 -24.93 -13.30
N LYS A 183 -28.22 -24.38 -12.42
CA LYS A 183 -29.55 -24.92 -12.16
C LYS A 183 -30.40 -24.94 -13.42
N THR A 184 -30.44 -23.85 -14.17
CA THR A 184 -31.20 -23.75 -15.42
C THR A 184 -30.71 -24.74 -16.47
N VAL A 185 -29.39 -24.92 -16.61
CA VAL A 185 -28.80 -25.92 -17.51
C VAL A 185 -29.15 -27.34 -17.05
N THR A 186 -29.07 -27.61 -15.75
CA THR A 186 -29.39 -28.93 -15.17
C THR A 186 -30.86 -29.28 -15.36
N ASP A 187 -31.78 -28.34 -15.09
CA ASP A 187 -33.22 -28.53 -15.28
C ASP A 187 -33.55 -28.79 -16.75
N LYS A 188 -32.93 -28.06 -17.69
CA LYS A 188 -33.06 -28.30 -19.14
C LYS A 188 -32.52 -29.67 -19.55
N TYR A 189 -31.39 -30.09 -19.00
CA TYR A 189 -30.80 -31.41 -19.26
C TYR A 189 -31.70 -32.55 -18.75
N MET A 190 -32.22 -32.42 -17.53
CA MET A 190 -33.18 -33.36 -16.93
C MET A 190 -34.44 -33.48 -17.79
N ALA A 191 -35.03 -32.35 -18.20
CA ALA A 191 -36.22 -32.34 -19.05
C ALA A 191 -35.98 -33.01 -20.41
N LYS A 192 -34.84 -32.73 -21.07
CA LYS A 192 -34.48 -33.37 -22.35
C LYS A 192 -34.21 -34.87 -22.19
N SER A 193 -33.52 -35.27 -21.13
CA SER A 193 -33.23 -36.69 -20.86
C SER A 193 -34.52 -37.49 -20.62
N ALA A 194 -35.46 -36.91 -19.85
CA ALA A 194 -36.77 -37.51 -19.63
C ALA A 194 -37.58 -37.61 -20.95
N ALA A 195 -37.54 -36.58 -21.80
CA ALA A 195 -38.19 -36.61 -23.10
C ALA A 195 -37.63 -37.71 -24.01
N LEU A 196 -36.30 -37.82 -24.14
CA LEU A 196 -35.64 -38.86 -24.91
C LEU A 196 -35.98 -40.26 -24.40
N THR A 197 -35.99 -40.46 -23.08
CA THR A 197 -36.35 -41.75 -22.48
C THR A 197 -37.80 -42.11 -22.79
N SER A 198 -38.71 -41.14 -22.74
CA SER A 198 -40.12 -41.32 -23.10
C SER A 198 -40.31 -41.66 -24.58
N GLU A 199 -39.56 -41.00 -25.47
CA GLU A 199 -39.56 -41.34 -26.91
C GLU A 199 -39.02 -42.74 -27.18
N PHE A 200 -37.92 -43.13 -26.52
CA PHE A 200 -37.38 -44.49 -26.61
C PHE A 200 -38.36 -45.55 -26.11
N LEU A 201 -39.08 -45.28 -25.01
CA LEU A 201 -40.08 -46.22 -24.49
C LEU A 201 -41.31 -46.33 -25.40
N LYS A 202 -41.64 -45.28 -26.15
CA LYS A 202 -42.75 -45.31 -27.12
C LYS A 202 -42.41 -46.03 -28.42
N SER A 203 -41.13 -46.16 -28.75
CA SER A 203 -40.67 -46.84 -29.98
C SER A 203 -40.40 -48.33 -29.80
N LEU A 204 -40.50 -48.84 -28.56
CA LEU A 204 -40.51 -50.26 -28.19
C LEU A 204 -41.94 -50.83 -28.24
#